data_AF-A0A9W7DI46-F1
#
_entry.id   AF-A0A9W7DI46-F1
#
_cell.length_a   1.000
_cell.length_b   1.000
_cell.length_c   1.000
_cell.angle_alpha   90.00
_cell.angle_beta   90.00
_cell.angle_gamma   90.00
#
_symmetry.space_group_name_H-M   'P 1'
#
loop_
_entity.id
_entity.type
_entity.pdbx_description
1 polymer ?
#
loop_
_entity_poly.entity_id
_entity_poly.type
_entity_poly.pdbx_seq_one_letter_code
_entity_poly.pdbx_strand_id
1 'polypeptide(L)'
;MLQDIDSSEIPQSWLILAQKVSESPFDFPAWQELIEHTETLPSTNPRKKDRLNKYSNKQHIKLLFIAYENLLIQFPYLEQYWVNFAEWKWKLDPETDISDDDDNGDYTTADDIYKRALSIIPSSIVVWEAYIDYALNVKNTTEHILHIFQDAVTEVGYHFYSHTIYDKFLDFLKQHDMSKYYHLLLRRIIEIPLYHYSKYFKLWLHLIDTADLTTIKYMITQPDLEKYYKLKYRDLIKEETFKTLKINLRKTFLDVYITTQFNVFQMFNFEKKFGTPYFEPNAELTREELNNWNSYLQYIELVTLKKLKDPVVNKNNKKLVDTIYERCFIRTNQYPNFWIKYSNHKLNLGETEAAKDILLKGSYFNPIGNTKLKMRLIDLELLDGHLKLAKSYVLELINVIPNNLEVFLKLLEVEKLTGDISAGTNFLKLISWKLSDVKGTEYEGQFDYLFVELLSYTNLNLEQLEKFFNSHKKDKLNRSYYYTKAILQFYTFYKQDNGKLQAVEAQITNAIFRKKFNIRDTDNDDFFPI
;
A
#
# COMPACT_ATOMS: atom_id res chain seq x y z
N MET A 1 -7.39 20.95 17.88
CA MET A 1 -6.76 20.39 19.11
C MET A 1 -5.61 21.20 19.76
N LEU A 2 -4.75 21.96 19.05
CA LEU A 2 -3.60 22.67 19.67
C LEU A 2 -3.90 24.06 20.27
N GLN A 3 -5.07 24.65 20.03
CA GLN A 3 -5.34 26.04 20.39
C GLN A 3 -5.65 26.28 21.89
N ASP A 4 -5.81 25.21 22.69
CA ASP A 4 -6.27 25.29 24.10
C ASP A 4 -5.36 24.53 25.10
N ILE A 5 -4.04 24.53 24.88
CA ILE A 5 -3.07 23.98 25.85
C ILE A 5 -2.32 25.13 26.48
N ASP A 6 -2.40 25.26 27.80
CA ASP A 6 -1.57 26.20 28.54
C ASP A 6 -0.13 25.68 28.51
N SER A 7 0.76 26.40 27.83
CA SER A 7 2.17 26.02 27.70
C SER A 7 2.91 25.99 29.04
N SER A 8 2.38 26.64 30.08
CA SER A 8 2.97 26.67 31.43
C SER A 8 2.68 25.41 32.25
N GLU A 9 1.67 24.62 31.87
CA GLU A 9 1.25 23.41 32.59
C GLU A 9 1.80 22.11 31.96
N ILE A 10 2.53 22.20 30.84
CA ILE A 10 3.13 21.03 30.18
C ILE A 10 4.36 20.58 30.98
N PRO A 11 4.44 19.30 31.41
CA PRO A 11 5.61 18.79 32.13
C PRO A 11 6.90 18.92 31.29
N GLN A 12 7.97 19.46 31.89
CA GLN A 12 9.26 19.62 31.20
C GLN A 12 9.83 18.28 30.68
N SER A 13 9.60 17.18 31.42
CA SER A 13 9.99 15.84 30.99
C SER A 13 9.29 15.42 29.69
N TRP A 14 8.01 15.79 29.54
CA TRP A 14 7.25 15.55 28.32
C TRP A 14 7.79 16.37 27.15
N LEU A 15 8.10 17.66 27.37
CA LEU A 15 8.67 18.53 26.32
C LEU A 15 10.00 18.00 25.80
N ILE A 16 10.87 17.48 26.66
CA ILE A 16 12.16 16.90 26.25
C ILE A 16 11.93 15.66 25.36
N LEU A 17 11.01 14.78 25.73
CA LEU A 17 10.68 13.60 24.93
C LEU A 17 9.99 13.98 23.61
N ALA A 18 9.09 14.96 23.65
CA ALA A 18 8.42 15.50 22.46
C ALA A 18 9.43 16.16 21.50
N GLN A 19 10.44 16.86 22.02
CA GLN A 19 11.52 17.42 21.23
C GLN A 19 12.35 16.31 20.58
N LYS A 20 12.70 15.25 21.33
CA LYS A 20 13.45 14.10 20.83
C LYS A 20 12.75 13.44 19.63
N VAL A 21 11.44 13.21 19.71
CA VAL A 21 10.68 12.64 18.57
C VAL A 21 10.51 13.63 17.42
N SER A 22 10.47 14.93 17.69
CA SER A 22 10.39 15.97 16.65
C SER A 22 11.71 16.07 15.86
N GLU A 23 12.84 15.96 16.54
CA GLU A 23 14.18 15.97 15.93
C GLU A 23 14.46 14.67 15.14
N SER A 24 13.92 13.54 15.59
CA SER A 24 14.05 12.24 14.94
C SER A 24 12.69 11.54 14.77
N PRO A 25 11.83 11.99 13.82
CA PRO A 25 10.47 11.46 13.67
C PRO A 25 10.39 9.97 13.35
N PHE A 26 11.42 9.39 12.76
CA PHE A 26 11.47 7.97 12.41
C PHE A 26 12.06 7.08 13.52
N ASP A 27 12.48 7.64 14.66
CA ASP A 27 12.99 6.88 15.80
C ASP A 27 11.84 6.32 16.66
N PHE A 28 11.37 5.13 16.30
CA PHE A 28 10.23 4.49 16.97
C PHE A 28 10.45 4.25 18.48
N PRO A 29 11.61 3.77 18.97
CA PRO A 29 11.88 3.69 20.41
C PRO A 29 11.66 5.01 21.18
N ALA A 30 12.03 6.16 20.62
CA ALA A 30 11.76 7.46 21.24
C ALA A 30 10.26 7.76 21.34
N TRP A 31 9.47 7.36 20.33
CA TRP A 31 8.02 7.45 20.39
C TRP A 31 7.42 6.53 21.44
N GLN A 32 7.92 5.30 21.59
CA GLN A 32 7.46 4.40 22.65
C GLN A 32 7.70 5.00 24.04
N GLU A 33 8.89 5.56 24.25
CA GLU A 33 9.24 6.26 25.50
C GLU A 33 8.29 7.44 25.79
N LEU A 34 7.95 8.23 24.76
CA LEU A 34 7.00 9.34 24.88
C LEU A 34 5.59 8.84 25.24
N ILE A 35 5.10 7.79 24.59
CA ILE A 35 3.76 7.22 24.86
C ILE A 35 3.70 6.62 26.26
N GLU A 36 4.69 5.82 26.66
CA GLU A 36 4.74 5.27 28.01
C GLU A 36 4.78 6.36 29.08
N HIS A 37 5.46 7.47 28.80
CA HIS A 37 5.48 8.63 29.69
C HIS A 37 4.10 9.30 29.77
N THR A 38 3.41 9.50 28.64
CA THR A 38 2.10 10.16 28.61
C THR A 38 0.98 9.35 29.22
N GLU A 39 1.06 8.02 29.20
CA GLU A 39 0.05 7.15 29.83
C GLU A 39 0.05 7.23 31.37
N THR A 40 1.11 7.77 31.95
CA THR A 40 1.31 7.87 33.40
C THR A 40 1.23 9.31 33.90
N LEU A 41 0.70 9.50 35.10
CA LEU A 41 0.71 10.79 35.77
C LEU A 41 2.14 11.18 36.18
N PRO A 42 2.50 12.49 36.12
CA PRO A 42 3.76 12.97 36.67
C PRO A 42 3.83 12.65 38.16
N SER A 43 4.79 11.80 38.55
CA SER A 43 4.98 11.36 39.94
C SER A 43 6.39 11.69 40.40
N THR A 44 6.51 12.19 41.63
CA THR A 44 7.80 12.43 42.28
C THR A 44 8.51 11.13 42.69
N ASN A 45 7.80 9.99 42.67
CA ASN A 45 8.34 8.68 42.99
C ASN A 45 8.36 7.76 41.74
N PRO A 46 9.54 7.44 41.18
CA PRO A 46 9.67 6.65 39.94
C PRO A 46 9.17 5.20 40.07
N ARG A 47 8.90 4.71 41.30
CA ARG A 47 8.34 3.37 41.54
C ARG A 47 6.81 3.34 41.53
N LYS A 48 6.14 4.50 41.60
CA LYS A 48 4.68 4.59 41.59
C LYS A 48 4.21 5.19 40.26
N LYS A 49 3.85 4.31 39.32
CA LYS A 49 3.29 4.67 38.01
C LYS A 49 1.77 4.68 38.12
N ASP A 50 1.20 5.78 38.59
CA ASP A 50 -0.26 5.96 38.59
C ASP A 50 -0.69 6.28 37.14
N ARG A 51 -1.52 5.42 36.52
CA ARG A 51 -2.03 5.63 35.15
C ARG A 51 -3.11 6.72 35.13
N LEU A 52 -3.25 7.37 33.97
CA LEU A 52 -4.33 8.34 33.73
C LEU A 52 -5.72 7.72 33.94
N ASN A 53 -6.64 8.53 34.44
CA ASN A 53 -8.05 8.18 34.64
C ASN A 53 -8.96 9.40 34.34
N LYS A 54 -10.28 9.21 34.34
CA LYS A 54 -11.28 10.26 34.02
C LYS A 54 -11.18 11.53 34.87
N TYR A 55 -10.58 11.45 36.06
CA TYR A 55 -10.42 12.58 36.98
C TYR A 55 -9.04 13.24 36.89
N SER A 56 -8.18 12.78 35.99
CA SER A 56 -6.86 13.37 35.75
C SER A 56 -6.98 14.76 35.13
N ASN A 57 -5.94 15.59 35.27
CA ASN A 57 -5.93 16.94 34.66
C ASN A 57 -6.23 16.82 33.15
N LYS A 58 -7.22 17.58 32.67
CA LYS A 58 -7.64 17.64 31.26
C LYS A 58 -6.45 17.87 30.32
N GLN A 59 -5.44 18.64 30.76
CA GLN A 59 -4.25 18.87 29.95
C GLN A 59 -3.41 17.60 29.72
N HIS A 60 -3.20 16.77 30.74
CA HIS A 60 -2.48 15.50 30.57
C HIS A 60 -3.24 14.54 29.65
N ILE A 61 -4.57 14.52 29.73
CA ILE A 61 -5.41 13.74 28.81
C ILE A 61 -5.26 14.27 27.37
N LYS A 62 -5.26 15.59 27.16
CA LYS A 62 -5.00 16.19 25.83
C LYS A 62 -3.61 15.82 25.30
N LEU A 63 -2.56 15.89 26.14
CA LEU A 63 -1.20 15.52 25.75
C LEU A 63 -1.10 14.04 25.32
N LEU A 64 -1.79 13.14 26.02
CA LEU A 64 -1.90 11.73 25.62
C LEU A 64 -2.49 11.60 24.21
N PHE A 65 -3.65 12.22 23.96
CA PHE A 65 -4.30 12.13 22.65
C PHE A 65 -3.43 12.72 21.54
N ILE A 66 -2.76 13.84 21.78
CA ILE A 66 -1.82 14.45 20.81
C ILE A 66 -0.64 13.53 20.53
N ALA A 67 -0.08 12.88 21.55
CA ALA A 67 1.03 11.95 21.37
C ALA A 67 0.62 10.74 20.51
N TYR A 68 -0.57 10.17 20.74
CA TYR A 68 -1.10 9.09 19.91
C TYR A 68 -1.41 9.53 18.47
N GLU A 69 -2.06 10.68 18.30
CA GLU A 69 -2.37 11.23 16.97
C GLU A 69 -1.09 11.39 16.14
N ASN A 70 -0.07 12.04 16.71
CA ASN A 70 1.19 12.26 16.01
C ASN A 70 1.95 10.97 15.74
N LEU A 71 1.95 10.02 16.69
CA LEU A 71 2.53 8.69 16.48
C LEU A 71 1.86 7.98 15.29
N LEU A 72 0.53 8.01 15.23
CA LEU A 72 -0.24 7.26 14.23
C LEU A 72 -0.29 7.96 12.87
N ILE A 73 -0.07 9.28 12.82
CA ILE A 73 0.30 9.96 11.57
C ILE A 73 1.65 9.41 11.09
N GLN A 74 2.65 9.34 11.97
CA GLN A 74 3.99 8.94 11.57
C GLN A 74 4.13 7.45 11.26
N PHE A 75 3.42 6.59 11.99
CA PHE A 75 3.42 5.13 11.82
C PHE A 75 1.99 4.59 11.76
N PRO A 76 1.28 4.78 10.63
CA PRO A 76 -0.15 4.47 10.54
C PRO A 76 -0.47 2.98 10.65
N TYR A 77 0.52 2.10 10.43
CA TYR A 77 0.34 0.65 10.40
C TYR A 77 0.53 -0.03 11.77
N LEU A 78 0.65 0.76 12.85
CA LEU A 78 0.70 0.26 14.21
C LEU A 78 -0.70 -0.11 14.73
N GLU A 79 -1.19 -1.27 14.29
CA GLU A 79 -2.54 -1.79 14.58
C GLU A 79 -2.89 -1.71 16.08
N GLN A 80 -1.98 -2.17 16.96
CA GLN A 80 -2.23 -2.17 18.41
C GLN A 80 -2.29 -0.76 19.00
N TYR A 81 -1.55 0.21 18.46
CA TYR A 81 -1.59 1.58 18.96
C TYR A 81 -2.90 2.29 18.61
N TRP A 82 -3.51 1.97 17.45
CA TRP A 82 -4.87 2.40 17.14
C TRP A 82 -5.89 1.88 18.16
N VAL A 83 -5.80 0.58 18.51
CA VAL A 83 -6.67 -0.03 19.52
C VAL A 83 -6.48 0.65 20.88
N ASN A 84 -5.22 0.81 21.31
CA ASN A 84 -4.91 1.46 22.58
C ASN A 84 -5.42 2.91 22.61
N PHE A 85 -5.30 3.65 21.50
CA PHE A 85 -5.78 5.02 21.41
C PHE A 85 -7.31 5.10 21.54
N ALA A 86 -8.04 4.25 20.83
CA ALA A 86 -9.50 4.18 20.93
C ALA A 86 -9.95 3.77 22.34
N GLU A 87 -9.26 2.82 22.97
CA GLU A 87 -9.52 2.43 24.36
C GLU A 87 -9.26 3.58 25.35
N TRP A 88 -8.17 4.31 25.19
CA TRP A 88 -7.87 5.48 26.01
C TRP A 88 -8.92 6.55 25.85
N LYS A 89 -9.33 6.81 24.61
CA LYS A 89 -10.41 7.77 24.31
C LYS A 89 -11.71 7.36 24.99
N TRP A 90 -12.12 6.10 24.87
CA TRP A 90 -13.31 5.57 25.54
C TRP A 90 -13.22 5.61 27.07
N LYS A 91 -12.05 5.28 27.65
CA LYS A 91 -11.84 5.26 29.11
C LYS A 91 -11.75 6.65 29.72
N LEU A 92 -11.24 7.64 29.00
CA LEU A 92 -10.96 8.98 29.52
C LEU A 92 -11.96 10.04 29.07
N ASP A 93 -12.83 9.74 28.11
CA ASP A 93 -13.84 10.70 27.66
C ASP A 93 -14.83 11.04 28.79
N PRO A 94 -14.97 12.34 29.12
CA PRO A 94 -15.94 12.80 30.11
C PRO A 94 -17.35 13.02 29.53
N GLU A 95 -17.54 12.98 28.21
CA GLU A 95 -18.78 13.39 27.51
C GLU A 95 -19.56 12.21 26.91
N THR A 96 -19.55 11.03 27.55
CA THR A 96 -20.46 9.93 27.17
C THR A 96 -21.96 10.21 27.46
N ASP A 97 -22.29 11.38 28.02
CA ASP A 97 -23.66 11.81 28.34
C ASP A 97 -24.18 12.95 27.43
N ILE A 98 -23.42 13.40 26.42
CA ILE A 98 -23.89 14.43 25.49
C ILE A 98 -24.64 13.76 24.34
N SER A 99 -25.95 14.01 24.31
CA SER A 99 -26.88 13.73 23.21
C SER A 99 -26.36 14.25 21.87
N ASP A 100 -26.80 13.60 20.79
CA ASP A 100 -26.50 13.85 19.36
C ASP A 100 -26.76 15.30 18.83
N ASP A 101 -26.93 16.31 19.70
CA ASP A 101 -27.41 17.66 19.37
C ASP A 101 -26.33 18.78 19.48
N ASP A 102 -25.08 18.50 19.84
CA ASP A 102 -24.01 19.53 19.86
C ASP A 102 -23.16 19.47 18.58
N ASP A 103 -23.65 20.15 17.54
CA ASP A 103 -23.08 20.29 16.18
C ASP A 103 -21.82 21.20 16.14
N ASN A 104 -21.03 21.21 17.22
CA ASN A 104 -19.70 21.84 17.25
C ASN A 104 -18.65 20.79 16.82
N GLY A 105 -18.57 20.58 15.51
CA GLY A 105 -17.89 19.46 14.82
C GLY A 105 -16.37 19.30 14.96
N ASP A 106 -15.83 19.20 16.18
CA ASP A 106 -14.43 18.79 16.42
C ASP A 106 -14.28 17.72 17.53
N TYR A 107 -15.36 16.98 17.84
CA TYR A 107 -15.31 15.88 18.79
C TYR A 107 -15.01 14.54 18.10
N THR A 108 -13.78 14.05 18.23
CA THR A 108 -13.41 12.71 17.74
C THR A 108 -13.79 11.66 18.78
N THR A 109 -14.74 10.77 18.50
CA THR A 109 -15.12 9.67 19.40
C THR A 109 -14.17 8.46 19.25
N ALA A 110 -14.26 7.49 20.17
CA ALA A 110 -13.58 6.20 20.00
C ALA A 110 -14.03 5.46 18.72
N ASP A 111 -15.30 5.61 18.33
CA ASP A 111 -15.88 5.07 17.09
C ASP A 111 -15.18 5.65 15.84
N ASP A 112 -14.92 6.97 15.84
CA ASP A 112 -14.22 7.66 14.76
C ASP A 112 -12.75 7.21 14.64
N ILE A 113 -12.08 6.98 15.79
CA ILE A 113 -10.71 6.46 15.81
C ILE A 113 -10.66 5.06 15.17
N TYR A 114 -11.58 4.16 15.51
CA TYR A 114 -11.65 2.83 14.88
C TYR A 114 -11.94 2.93 13.37
N LYS A 115 -12.90 3.75 12.96
CA LYS A 115 -13.22 3.96 11.53
C LYS A 115 -12.03 4.53 10.76
N ARG A 116 -11.29 5.47 11.35
CA ARG A 116 -10.07 6.04 10.75
C ARG A 116 -8.94 5.00 10.66
N ALA A 117 -8.75 4.18 11.69
CA ALA A 117 -7.80 3.08 11.64
C ALA A 117 -8.13 2.11 10.49
N LEU A 118 -9.41 1.76 10.35
CA LEU A 118 -9.89 0.83 9.32
C LEU A 118 -9.89 1.41 7.90
N SER A 119 -9.96 2.72 7.73
CA SER A 119 -9.75 3.34 6.41
C SER A 119 -8.28 3.25 5.95
N ILE A 120 -7.34 3.23 6.89
CA ILE A 120 -5.91 3.14 6.63
C ILE A 120 -5.45 1.67 6.51
N ILE A 121 -5.91 0.80 7.42
CA ILE A 121 -5.57 -0.63 7.52
C ILE A 121 -6.86 -1.49 7.46
N PRO A 122 -7.58 -1.53 6.33
CA PRO A 122 -8.86 -2.23 6.22
C PRO A 122 -8.76 -3.74 6.46
N SER A 123 -7.57 -4.32 6.24
CA SER A 123 -7.31 -5.76 6.41
C SER A 123 -6.90 -6.16 7.83
N SER A 124 -6.85 -5.22 8.79
CA SER A 124 -6.40 -5.49 10.15
C SER A 124 -7.44 -6.28 10.95
N ILE A 125 -7.17 -7.55 11.21
CA ILE A 125 -8.00 -8.35 12.12
C ILE A 125 -7.97 -7.78 13.54
N VAL A 126 -6.83 -7.29 14.00
CA VAL A 126 -6.65 -6.77 15.36
C VAL A 126 -7.58 -5.58 15.61
N VAL A 127 -7.62 -4.63 14.67
CA VAL A 127 -8.49 -3.46 14.79
C VAL A 127 -9.97 -3.84 14.67
N TRP A 128 -10.33 -4.74 13.74
CA TRP A 128 -11.71 -5.22 13.60
C TRP A 128 -12.22 -5.94 14.84
N GLU A 129 -11.41 -6.83 15.43
CA GLU A 129 -11.77 -7.53 16.67
C GLU A 129 -12.03 -6.56 17.81
N ALA A 130 -11.11 -5.61 18.02
CA ALA A 130 -11.25 -4.60 19.06
C ALA A 130 -12.47 -3.67 18.83
N TYR A 131 -12.74 -3.30 17.57
CA TYR A 131 -13.90 -2.48 17.24
C TYR A 131 -15.21 -3.22 17.47
N ILE A 132 -15.29 -4.51 17.11
CA ILE A 132 -16.45 -5.37 17.40
C ILE A 132 -16.65 -5.49 18.92
N ASP A 133 -15.60 -5.73 19.68
CA ASP A 133 -15.69 -5.85 21.14
C ASP A 133 -16.11 -4.52 21.79
N TYR A 134 -15.60 -3.39 21.31
CA TYR A 134 -16.09 -2.07 21.71
C TYR A 134 -17.58 -1.89 21.37
N ALA A 135 -17.99 -2.22 20.15
CA ALA A 135 -19.35 -2.04 19.69
C ALA A 135 -20.36 -2.90 20.47
N LEU A 136 -19.99 -4.15 20.80
CA LEU A 136 -20.81 -5.05 21.61
C LEU A 136 -21.03 -4.51 23.05
N ASN A 137 -20.08 -3.77 23.60
CA ASN A 137 -20.17 -3.22 24.95
C ASN A 137 -20.89 -1.86 25.02
N VAL A 138 -20.85 -1.08 23.94
CA VAL A 138 -21.30 0.32 23.94
C VAL A 138 -22.60 0.52 23.17
N LYS A 139 -22.81 -0.20 22.06
CA LYS A 139 -23.99 -0.01 21.20
C LYS A 139 -25.14 -0.86 21.71
N ASN A 140 -26.32 -0.26 21.84
CA ASN A 140 -27.52 -0.97 22.33
C ASN A 140 -28.37 -1.57 21.20
N THR A 141 -28.13 -1.18 19.94
CA THR A 141 -28.96 -1.59 18.81
C THR A 141 -28.37 -2.79 18.09
N THR A 142 -29.08 -3.92 18.11
CA THR A 142 -28.74 -5.16 17.41
C THR A 142 -28.45 -4.93 15.91
N GLU A 143 -29.17 -4.02 15.26
CA GLU A 143 -29.02 -3.70 13.83
C GLU A 143 -27.68 -3.02 13.53
N HIS A 144 -27.23 -2.10 14.38
CA HIS A 144 -25.93 -1.45 14.23
C HIS A 144 -24.77 -2.44 14.40
N ILE A 145 -24.85 -3.31 15.42
CA ILE A 145 -23.84 -4.34 15.65
C ILE A 145 -23.80 -5.32 14.45
N LEU A 146 -24.97 -5.70 13.93
CA LEU A 146 -25.08 -6.54 12.75
C LEU A 146 -24.41 -5.90 11.51
N HIS A 147 -24.58 -4.59 11.32
CA HIS A 147 -23.90 -3.86 10.23
C HIS A 147 -22.38 -3.89 10.39
N ILE A 148 -21.86 -3.64 11.60
CA ILE A 148 -20.42 -3.70 11.89
C ILE A 148 -19.85 -5.09 11.58
N PHE A 149 -20.55 -6.16 11.95
CA PHE A 149 -20.15 -7.52 11.58
C PHE A 149 -20.18 -7.76 10.06
N GLN A 150 -21.15 -7.20 9.35
CA GLN A 150 -21.23 -7.32 7.89
C GLN A 150 -20.08 -6.57 7.21
N ASP A 151 -19.73 -5.38 7.68
CA ASP A 151 -18.58 -4.61 7.20
C ASP A 151 -17.27 -5.37 7.46
N ALA A 152 -17.08 -5.86 8.70
CA ALA A 152 -15.90 -6.63 9.07
C ALA A 152 -15.73 -7.86 8.16
N VAL A 153 -16.80 -8.62 7.91
CA VAL A 153 -16.71 -9.78 7.03
C VAL A 153 -16.51 -9.38 5.56
N THR A 154 -17.03 -8.23 5.14
CA THR A 154 -16.79 -7.72 3.78
C THR A 154 -15.33 -7.37 3.58
N GLU A 155 -14.66 -6.82 4.59
CA GLU A 155 -13.26 -6.41 4.51
C GLU A 155 -12.25 -7.53 4.77
N VAL A 156 -12.42 -8.26 5.88
CA VAL A 156 -11.46 -9.28 6.34
C VAL A 156 -11.99 -10.71 6.30
N GLY A 157 -13.17 -10.96 5.74
CA GLY A 157 -13.75 -12.31 5.68
C GLY A 157 -12.83 -13.35 5.02
N TYR A 158 -12.07 -12.95 3.99
CA TYR A 158 -11.12 -13.83 3.28
C TYR A 158 -9.73 -13.89 3.89
N HIS A 159 -9.48 -13.20 5.01
CA HIS A 159 -8.21 -13.26 5.71
C HIS A 159 -8.03 -14.65 6.33
N PHE A 160 -6.84 -15.25 6.20
CA PHE A 160 -6.58 -16.63 6.64
C PHE A 160 -6.93 -16.88 8.12
N TYR A 161 -6.74 -15.86 8.96
CA TYR A 161 -7.05 -15.89 10.39
C TYR A 161 -8.41 -15.28 10.78
N SER A 162 -9.32 -14.97 9.86
CA SER A 162 -10.63 -14.33 10.16
C SER A 162 -11.63 -15.20 10.95
N HIS A 163 -11.21 -16.41 11.34
CA HIS A 163 -12.00 -17.31 12.16
C HIS A 163 -12.39 -16.68 13.52
N THR A 164 -11.57 -15.80 14.07
CA THR A 164 -11.86 -15.07 15.31
C THR A 164 -13.07 -14.15 15.18
N ILE A 165 -13.19 -13.44 14.06
CA ILE A 165 -14.33 -12.57 13.73
C ILE A 165 -15.57 -13.41 13.45
N TYR A 166 -15.43 -14.49 12.67
CA TYR A 166 -16.54 -15.38 12.38
C TYR A 166 -17.10 -16.07 13.62
N ASP A 167 -16.26 -16.45 14.59
CA ASP A 167 -16.71 -17.03 15.84
C ASP A 167 -17.60 -16.04 16.61
N LYS A 168 -17.11 -14.80 16.82
CA LYS A 168 -17.88 -13.72 17.46
C LYS A 168 -19.20 -13.46 16.74
N PHE A 169 -19.20 -13.44 15.41
CA PHE A 169 -20.41 -13.18 14.63
C PHE A 169 -21.42 -14.34 14.73
N LEU A 170 -20.95 -15.58 14.64
CA LEU A 170 -21.80 -16.76 14.80
C LEU A 170 -22.40 -16.84 16.20
N ASP A 171 -21.64 -16.47 17.23
CA ASP A 171 -22.14 -16.43 18.61
C ASP A 171 -23.16 -15.30 18.82
N PHE A 172 -22.93 -14.11 18.26
CA PHE A 172 -23.90 -13.02 18.24
C PHE A 172 -25.22 -13.46 17.58
N LEU A 173 -25.17 -14.09 16.40
CA LEU A 173 -26.37 -14.55 15.70
C LEU A 173 -27.14 -15.63 16.49
N LYS A 174 -26.44 -16.48 17.26
CA LYS A 174 -27.07 -17.45 18.17
C LYS A 174 -27.75 -16.76 19.35
N GLN A 175 -27.07 -15.80 19.99
CA GLN A 175 -27.59 -15.09 21.16
C GLN A 175 -28.86 -14.28 20.86
N HIS A 176 -29.00 -13.82 19.60
CA HIS A 176 -30.16 -13.07 19.13
C HIS A 176 -31.16 -13.91 18.32
N ASP A 177 -31.12 -15.25 18.42
CA ASP A 177 -32.04 -16.19 17.76
C ASP A 177 -32.18 -16.02 16.21
N MET A 178 -31.13 -15.52 15.56
CA MET A 178 -31.12 -15.24 14.12
C MET A 178 -30.75 -16.48 13.28
N SER A 179 -31.49 -17.57 13.47
CA SER A 179 -31.18 -18.90 12.92
C SER A 179 -30.96 -18.88 11.40
N LYS A 180 -31.82 -18.22 10.62
CA LYS A 180 -31.65 -18.14 9.15
C LYS A 180 -30.28 -17.54 8.76
N TYR A 181 -29.90 -16.42 9.36
CA TYR A 181 -28.62 -15.76 9.08
C TYR A 181 -27.44 -16.61 9.52
N TYR A 182 -27.55 -17.26 10.68
CA TYR A 182 -26.53 -18.19 11.18
C TYR A 182 -26.21 -19.29 10.16
N HIS A 183 -27.25 -19.95 9.62
CA HIS A 183 -27.07 -21.04 8.64
C HIS A 183 -26.47 -20.54 7.33
N LEU A 184 -26.95 -19.40 6.81
CA LEU A 184 -26.42 -18.80 5.57
C LEU A 184 -24.96 -18.36 5.73
N LEU A 185 -24.62 -17.78 6.87
CA LEU A 185 -23.25 -17.39 7.18
C LEU A 185 -22.34 -18.61 7.27
N LEU A 186 -22.73 -19.63 8.03
CA LEU A 186 -21.94 -20.85 8.18
C LEU A 186 -21.76 -21.58 6.84
N ARG A 187 -22.79 -21.60 5.99
CA ARG A 187 -22.72 -22.12 4.62
C ARG A 187 -21.66 -21.40 3.78
N ARG A 188 -21.51 -20.09 3.94
CA ARG A 188 -20.45 -19.31 3.27
C ARG A 188 -19.08 -19.64 3.86
N ILE A 189 -18.94 -19.70 5.18
CA ILE A 189 -17.65 -19.91 5.85
C ILE A 189 -16.97 -21.21 5.44
N ILE A 190 -17.73 -22.30 5.24
CA ILE A 190 -17.15 -23.60 4.86
C ILE A 190 -16.46 -23.60 3.48
N GLU A 191 -16.74 -22.61 2.63
CA GLU A 191 -16.06 -22.46 1.33
C GLU A 191 -14.78 -21.62 1.42
N ILE A 192 -14.54 -20.97 2.56
CA ILE A 192 -13.40 -20.07 2.74
C ILE A 192 -12.24 -20.85 3.36
N PRO A 193 -11.03 -20.78 2.78
CA PRO A 193 -9.85 -21.48 3.29
C PRO A 193 -9.27 -20.78 4.53
N LEU A 194 -9.91 -20.97 5.68
CA LEU A 194 -9.48 -20.43 6.98
C LEU A 194 -8.53 -21.37 7.72
N TYR A 195 -7.68 -20.83 8.59
CA TYR A 195 -6.79 -21.63 9.46
C TYR A 195 -7.54 -22.71 10.25
N HIS A 196 -8.65 -22.33 10.88
CA HIS A 196 -9.50 -23.23 11.67
C HIS A 196 -10.76 -23.70 10.91
N TYR A 197 -10.70 -23.86 9.59
CA TYR A 197 -11.85 -24.27 8.75
C TYR A 197 -12.61 -25.52 9.26
N SER A 198 -11.87 -26.51 9.80
CA SER A 198 -12.45 -27.82 10.18
C SER A 198 -13.55 -27.72 11.24
N LYS A 199 -13.51 -26.73 12.14
CA LYS A 199 -14.54 -26.54 13.17
C LYS A 199 -15.88 -26.14 12.55
N TYR A 200 -15.88 -25.28 11.53
CA TYR A 200 -17.08 -24.82 10.84
C TYR A 200 -17.72 -25.95 10.04
N PHE A 201 -16.91 -26.82 9.43
CA PHE A 201 -17.43 -28.02 8.79
C PHE A 201 -18.09 -28.98 9.79
N LYS A 202 -17.48 -29.21 10.96
CA LYS A 202 -18.12 -30.02 12.01
C LYS A 202 -19.47 -29.45 12.43
N LEU A 203 -19.54 -28.13 12.62
CA LEU A 203 -20.80 -27.43 12.93
C LEU A 203 -21.82 -27.60 11.79
N TRP A 204 -21.41 -27.41 10.53
CA TRP A 204 -22.30 -27.56 9.38
C TRP A 204 -22.86 -28.99 9.24
N LEU A 205 -22.00 -30.00 9.41
CA LEU A 205 -22.43 -31.40 9.39
C LEU A 205 -23.39 -31.72 10.52
N HIS A 206 -23.13 -31.19 11.73
CA HIS A 206 -24.06 -31.33 12.83
C HIS A 206 -25.44 -30.72 12.52
N LEU A 207 -25.48 -29.53 11.90
CA LEU A 207 -26.74 -28.91 11.46
C LEU A 207 -27.49 -29.77 10.43
N ILE A 208 -26.79 -30.43 9.50
CA ILE A 208 -27.43 -31.37 8.55
C ILE A 208 -28.04 -32.54 9.30
N ASP A 209 -27.28 -33.13 10.24
CA ASP A 209 -27.70 -34.30 11.00
C ASP A 209 -28.97 -33.97 11.83
N THR A 210 -29.00 -32.81 12.50
CA THR A 210 -30.13 -32.35 13.32
C THR A 210 -31.18 -31.53 12.57
N ALA A 211 -31.05 -31.32 11.25
CA ALA A 211 -31.93 -30.42 10.51
C ALA A 211 -33.41 -30.84 10.57
N ASP A 212 -34.29 -29.87 10.73
CA ASP A 212 -35.72 -30.01 10.47
C ASP A 212 -36.08 -29.44 9.08
N LEU A 213 -37.37 -29.41 8.75
CA LEU A 213 -37.83 -28.89 7.46
C LEU A 213 -37.51 -27.39 7.30
N THR A 214 -37.45 -26.63 8.39
CA THR A 214 -37.15 -25.19 8.38
C THR A 214 -35.68 -24.96 8.08
N THR A 215 -34.79 -25.65 8.79
CA THR A 215 -33.35 -25.63 8.58
C THR A 215 -32.98 -26.07 7.16
N ILE A 216 -33.60 -27.13 6.63
CA ILE A 216 -33.32 -27.58 5.25
C ILE A 216 -33.66 -26.50 4.22
N LYS A 217 -34.73 -25.72 4.42
CA LYS A 217 -35.06 -24.58 3.52
C LYS A 217 -33.99 -23.48 3.52
N TYR A 218 -33.15 -23.41 4.55
CA TYR A 218 -32.00 -22.48 4.58
C TYR A 218 -30.77 -23.06 3.88
N MET A 219 -30.64 -24.40 3.80
CA MET A 219 -29.49 -25.07 3.21
C MET A 219 -29.59 -25.24 1.69
N ILE A 220 -30.80 -25.52 1.19
CA ILE A 220 -31.04 -25.76 -0.23
C ILE A 220 -32.32 -25.05 -0.67
N THR A 221 -32.28 -24.43 -1.85
CA THR A 221 -33.44 -23.75 -2.44
C THR A 221 -34.37 -24.75 -3.12
N GLN A 222 -35.65 -24.39 -3.29
CA GLN A 222 -36.63 -25.24 -4.01
C GLN A 222 -36.17 -25.56 -5.44
N PRO A 223 -35.67 -24.60 -6.25
CA PRO A 223 -35.14 -24.90 -7.59
C PRO A 223 -33.99 -25.90 -7.58
N ASP A 224 -33.05 -25.79 -6.63
CA ASP A 224 -31.91 -26.70 -6.53
C ASP A 224 -32.35 -28.10 -6.07
N LEU A 225 -33.31 -28.17 -5.15
CA LEU A 225 -33.90 -29.43 -4.69
C LEU A 225 -34.57 -30.18 -5.85
N GLU A 226 -35.35 -29.47 -6.67
CA GLU A 226 -35.99 -30.05 -7.86
C GLU A 226 -34.96 -30.44 -8.93
N LYS A 227 -33.95 -29.60 -9.16
CA LYS A 227 -32.95 -29.82 -10.21
C LYS A 227 -32.05 -31.01 -9.91
N TYR A 228 -31.44 -31.04 -8.73
CA TYR A 228 -30.39 -32.01 -8.37
C TYR A 228 -30.93 -33.26 -7.69
N TYR A 229 -32.02 -33.16 -6.93
CA TYR A 229 -32.57 -34.27 -6.15
C TYR A 229 -33.92 -34.77 -6.66
N LYS A 230 -34.55 -34.06 -7.62
CA LYS A 230 -35.89 -34.39 -8.16
C LYS A 230 -36.98 -34.43 -7.08
N LEU A 231 -36.84 -33.61 -6.05
CA LEU A 231 -37.76 -33.53 -4.91
C LEU A 231 -38.35 -32.12 -4.77
N LYS A 232 -39.52 -32.03 -4.14
CA LYS A 232 -40.12 -30.78 -3.65
C LYS A 232 -40.17 -30.79 -2.12
N TYR A 233 -40.26 -29.63 -1.48
CA TYR A 233 -40.37 -29.58 -0.01
C TYR A 233 -41.51 -30.43 0.57
N ARG A 234 -42.64 -30.56 -0.14
CA ARG A 234 -43.77 -31.42 0.26
C ARG A 234 -43.40 -32.91 0.33
N ASP A 235 -42.42 -33.34 -0.46
CA ASP A 235 -41.99 -34.75 -0.50
C ASP A 235 -41.13 -35.11 0.72
N LEU A 236 -40.58 -34.09 1.40
CA LEU A 236 -39.74 -34.23 2.60
C LEU A 236 -40.55 -34.47 3.89
N ILE A 237 -41.88 -34.48 3.82
CA ILE A 237 -42.73 -34.91 4.93
C ILE A 237 -42.51 -36.41 5.23
N LYS A 238 -42.11 -37.19 4.22
CA LYS A 238 -41.75 -38.61 4.37
C LYS A 238 -40.37 -38.73 5.02
N GLU A 239 -40.32 -39.37 6.19
CA GLU A 239 -39.09 -39.50 6.99
C GLU A 239 -37.95 -40.19 6.23
N GLU A 240 -38.25 -41.23 5.45
CA GLU A 240 -37.26 -41.96 4.63
C GLU A 240 -36.62 -41.08 3.55
N THR A 241 -37.44 -40.30 2.83
CA THR A 241 -36.97 -39.33 1.83
C THR A 241 -36.11 -38.26 2.49
N PHE A 242 -36.52 -37.77 3.66
CA PHE A 242 -35.80 -36.74 4.40
C PHE A 242 -34.43 -37.23 4.88
N LYS A 243 -34.36 -38.43 5.45
CA LYS A 243 -33.11 -39.09 5.85
C LYS A 243 -32.17 -39.29 4.65
N THR A 244 -32.71 -39.74 3.53
CA THR A 244 -31.94 -39.94 2.29
C THR A 244 -31.35 -38.61 1.78
N LEU A 245 -32.14 -37.54 1.79
CA LEU A 245 -31.66 -36.20 1.42
C LEU A 245 -30.51 -35.75 2.34
N LYS A 246 -30.63 -35.91 3.66
CA LYS A 246 -29.56 -35.56 4.62
C LYS A 246 -28.25 -36.28 4.31
N ILE A 247 -28.31 -37.59 4.04
CA ILE A 247 -27.13 -38.39 3.66
C ILE A 247 -26.49 -37.85 2.38
N ASN A 248 -27.30 -37.50 1.37
CA ASN A 248 -26.79 -36.98 0.11
C ASN A 248 -26.19 -35.58 0.27
N LEU A 249 -26.83 -34.68 1.02
CA LEU A 249 -26.28 -33.37 1.35
C LEU A 249 -24.93 -33.51 2.06
N ARG A 250 -24.84 -34.40 3.04
CA ARG A 250 -23.59 -34.70 3.75
C ARG A 250 -22.49 -35.11 2.77
N LYS A 251 -22.77 -36.01 1.82
CA LYS A 251 -21.80 -36.41 0.79
C LYS A 251 -21.35 -35.24 -0.07
N THR A 252 -22.28 -34.41 -0.56
CA THR A 252 -21.97 -33.23 -1.36
C THR A 252 -21.03 -32.25 -0.61
N PHE A 253 -21.26 -32.04 0.68
CA PHE A 253 -20.43 -31.13 1.48
C PHE A 253 -19.08 -31.73 1.90
N LEU A 254 -18.88 -33.05 1.78
CA LEU A 254 -17.55 -33.65 1.93
C LEU A 254 -16.62 -33.25 0.78
N ASP A 255 -17.13 -33.11 -0.45
CA ASP A 255 -16.31 -32.64 -1.58
C ASP A 255 -15.86 -31.17 -1.38
N VAL A 256 -16.75 -30.34 -0.82
CA VAL A 256 -16.41 -28.97 -0.41
C VAL A 256 -15.34 -28.98 0.68
N TYR A 257 -15.45 -29.87 1.67
CA TYR A 257 -14.43 -30.04 2.72
C TYR A 257 -13.06 -30.39 2.14
N ILE A 258 -12.99 -31.36 1.24
CA ILE A 258 -11.73 -31.79 0.61
C ILE A 258 -11.11 -30.63 -0.19
N THR A 259 -11.94 -29.88 -0.92
CA THR A 259 -11.49 -28.72 -1.70
C THR A 259 -10.95 -27.61 -0.79
N THR A 260 -11.71 -27.23 0.25
CA THR A 260 -11.28 -26.22 1.22
C THR A 260 -10.02 -26.67 1.96
N GLN A 261 -9.94 -27.93 2.37
CA GLN A 261 -8.75 -28.51 3.01
C GLN A 261 -7.51 -28.40 2.11
N PHE A 262 -7.64 -28.72 0.83
CA PHE A 262 -6.54 -28.60 -0.13
C PHE A 262 -6.06 -27.14 -0.23
N ASN A 263 -7.00 -26.19 -0.39
CA ASN A 263 -6.66 -24.76 -0.46
C ASN A 263 -5.99 -24.25 0.82
N VAL A 264 -6.50 -24.64 1.99
CA VAL A 264 -5.89 -24.31 3.29
C VAL A 264 -4.47 -24.88 3.37
N PHE A 265 -4.26 -26.12 2.94
CA PHE A 265 -2.92 -26.73 2.93
C PHE A 265 -1.94 -25.96 2.05
N GLN A 266 -2.37 -25.52 0.85
CA GLN A 266 -1.52 -24.72 -0.03
C GLN A 266 -1.16 -23.37 0.60
N MET A 267 -2.15 -22.64 1.14
CA MET A 267 -1.93 -21.35 1.80
C MET A 267 -1.04 -21.51 3.05
N PHE A 268 -1.29 -22.53 3.86
CA PHE A 268 -0.56 -22.80 5.09
C PHE A 268 0.95 -22.97 4.87
N ASN A 269 1.38 -23.49 3.70
CA ASN A 269 2.79 -23.62 3.37
C ASN A 269 3.53 -22.28 3.28
N PHE A 270 2.81 -21.20 2.96
CA PHE A 270 3.32 -19.83 3.01
C PHE A 270 3.15 -19.25 4.42
N GLU A 271 1.97 -19.41 5.02
CA GLU A 271 1.61 -18.82 6.32
C GLU A 271 2.54 -19.20 7.45
N LYS A 272 2.93 -20.49 7.52
CA LYS A 272 3.80 -21.02 8.58
C LYS A 272 5.23 -20.44 8.59
N LYS A 273 5.63 -19.75 7.52
CA LYS A 273 6.98 -19.18 7.37
C LYS A 273 7.06 -17.73 7.84
N PHE A 274 5.92 -17.08 8.11
CA PHE A 274 5.93 -15.73 8.66
C PHE A 274 6.21 -15.78 10.16
N GLY A 275 7.20 -15.01 10.61
CA GLY A 275 7.58 -14.96 12.03
C GLY A 275 6.61 -14.11 12.85
N THR A 276 6.62 -12.80 12.62
CA THR A 276 5.74 -11.84 13.31
C THR A 276 4.67 -11.31 12.34
N PRO A 277 3.37 -11.33 12.70
CA PRO A 277 2.30 -10.94 11.78
C PRO A 277 2.05 -9.43 11.71
N TYR A 278 2.61 -8.66 12.64
CA TYR A 278 2.37 -7.21 12.81
C TYR A 278 3.49 -6.36 12.22
N PHE A 279 3.20 -5.08 11.97
CA PHE A 279 4.21 -4.11 11.54
C PHE A 279 5.20 -3.76 12.66
N GLU A 280 6.48 -3.77 12.35
CA GLU A 280 7.53 -3.31 13.25
C GLU A 280 8.34 -2.19 12.56
N PRO A 281 8.27 -0.94 13.06
CA PRO A 281 9.00 0.16 12.47
C PRO A 281 10.51 -0.09 12.44
N ASN A 282 11.16 0.26 11.33
CA ASN A 282 12.60 0.14 11.10
C ASN A 282 13.15 -1.31 11.12
N ALA A 283 12.30 -2.32 11.27
CA ALA A 283 12.72 -3.71 11.14
C ALA A 283 12.75 -4.10 9.66
N GLU A 284 13.93 -4.47 9.17
CA GLU A 284 14.06 -5.01 7.82
C GLU A 284 13.59 -6.46 7.77
N LEU A 285 12.75 -6.75 6.79
CA LEU A 285 12.36 -8.12 6.47
C LEU A 285 13.52 -8.87 5.82
N THR A 286 13.65 -10.15 6.18
CA THR A 286 14.63 -11.02 5.56
C THR A 286 14.31 -11.26 4.08
N ARG A 287 15.34 -11.57 3.28
CA ARG A 287 15.13 -11.96 1.87
C ARG A 287 14.19 -13.15 1.72
N GLU A 288 14.21 -14.07 2.68
CA GLU A 288 13.34 -15.24 2.70
C GLU A 288 11.87 -14.85 2.91
N GLU A 289 11.57 -13.96 3.85
CA GLU A 289 10.23 -13.42 4.06
C GLU A 289 9.71 -12.65 2.84
N LEU A 290 10.53 -11.79 2.25
CA LEU A 290 10.18 -11.02 1.04
C LEU A 290 9.87 -11.96 -0.14
N ASN A 291 10.71 -12.97 -0.35
CA ASN A 291 10.49 -13.98 -1.38
C ASN A 291 9.22 -14.80 -1.10
N ASN A 292 8.97 -15.17 0.16
CA ASN A 292 7.77 -15.90 0.55
C ASN A 292 6.50 -15.09 0.28
N TRP A 293 6.47 -13.79 0.62
CA TRP A 293 5.36 -12.90 0.28
C TRP A 293 5.14 -12.80 -1.22
N ASN A 294 6.21 -12.60 -2.00
CA ASN A 294 6.08 -12.50 -3.45
C ASN A 294 5.56 -13.80 -4.07
N SER A 295 6.05 -14.96 -3.62
CA SER A 295 5.54 -16.27 -4.06
C SER A 295 4.09 -16.51 -3.62
N TYR A 296 3.71 -16.07 -2.42
CA TYR A 296 2.34 -16.21 -1.94
C TYR A 296 1.36 -15.36 -2.77
N LEU A 297 1.70 -14.10 -3.03
CA LEU A 297 0.92 -13.21 -3.89
C LEU A 297 0.81 -13.79 -5.31
N GLN A 298 1.92 -14.25 -5.89
CA GLN A 298 1.91 -14.87 -7.22
C GLN A 298 1.02 -16.12 -7.25
N TYR A 299 1.08 -16.97 -6.23
CA TYR A 299 0.23 -18.15 -6.13
C TYR A 299 -1.26 -17.75 -6.15
N ILE A 300 -1.65 -16.78 -5.32
CA ILE A 300 -3.05 -16.32 -5.23
C ILE A 300 -3.50 -15.73 -6.57
N GLU A 301 -2.70 -14.83 -7.16
CA GLU A 301 -2.99 -14.25 -8.48
C GLU A 301 -3.25 -15.32 -9.53
N LEU A 302 -2.41 -16.35 -9.60
CA LEU A 302 -2.53 -17.44 -10.57
C LEU A 302 -3.78 -18.29 -10.34
N VAL A 303 -4.09 -18.63 -9.09
CA VAL A 303 -5.28 -19.44 -8.74
C VAL A 303 -6.56 -18.66 -9.06
N THR A 304 -6.55 -17.33 -8.93
CA THR A 304 -7.71 -16.47 -9.20
C THR A 304 -7.79 -15.93 -10.62
N LEU A 305 -6.78 -16.18 -11.47
CA LEU A 305 -6.64 -15.53 -12.79
C LEU A 305 -7.76 -15.91 -13.79
N LYS A 306 -8.27 -17.14 -13.71
CA LYS A 306 -9.29 -17.62 -14.64
C LYS A 306 -10.63 -16.98 -14.29
N LYS A 307 -11.12 -16.10 -15.16
CA LYS A 307 -12.52 -15.62 -15.10
C LYS A 307 -13.44 -16.82 -15.26
N LEU A 308 -14.14 -17.17 -14.20
CA LEU A 308 -15.15 -18.21 -14.20
C LEU A 308 -16.46 -17.64 -14.73
N LYS A 309 -17.35 -18.51 -15.21
CA LYS A 309 -18.69 -18.08 -15.67
C LYS A 309 -19.54 -17.49 -14.54
N ASP A 310 -19.23 -17.87 -13.30
CA ASP A 310 -19.95 -17.40 -12.13
C ASP A 310 -19.41 -16.03 -11.67
N PRO A 311 -20.23 -14.97 -11.72
CA PRO A 311 -19.81 -13.63 -11.31
C PRO A 311 -19.53 -13.53 -9.80
N VAL A 312 -20.20 -14.34 -8.97
CA VAL A 312 -20.00 -14.35 -7.52
C VAL A 312 -18.62 -14.92 -7.18
N VAL A 313 -18.23 -16.00 -7.85
CA VAL A 313 -16.90 -16.60 -7.64
C VAL A 313 -15.80 -15.64 -8.07
N ASN A 314 -15.97 -14.93 -9.20
CA ASN A 314 -15.01 -13.90 -9.61
C ASN A 314 -14.90 -12.76 -8.60
N LYS A 315 -16.03 -12.30 -8.04
CA LYS A 315 -16.03 -11.26 -6.99
C LYS A 315 -15.29 -11.73 -5.74
N ASN A 316 -15.53 -12.96 -5.30
CA ASN A 316 -14.88 -13.55 -4.13
C ASN A 316 -13.37 -13.72 -4.34
N ASN A 317 -12.98 -14.21 -5.52
CA ASN A 317 -11.58 -14.32 -5.92
C ASN A 317 -10.87 -12.96 -5.90
N LYS A 318 -11.51 -11.91 -6.42
CA LYS A 318 -10.98 -10.55 -6.36
C LYS A 318 -10.79 -10.09 -4.90
N LYS A 319 -11.79 -10.28 -4.04
CA LYS A 319 -11.68 -9.87 -2.62
C LYS A 319 -10.58 -10.66 -1.90
N LEU A 320 -10.41 -11.95 -2.18
CA LEU A 320 -9.30 -12.75 -1.64
C LEU A 320 -7.93 -12.15 -2.00
N VAL A 321 -7.72 -11.80 -3.28
CA VAL A 321 -6.48 -11.16 -3.75
C VAL A 321 -6.25 -9.86 -3.01
N ASP A 322 -7.27 -8.99 -2.96
CA ASP A 322 -7.20 -7.67 -2.32
C ASP A 322 -6.87 -7.80 -0.82
N THR A 323 -7.53 -8.72 -0.11
CA THR A 323 -7.27 -8.97 1.32
C THR A 323 -5.83 -9.43 1.57
N ILE A 324 -5.26 -10.26 0.71
CA ILE A 324 -3.88 -10.75 0.88
C ILE A 324 -2.85 -9.67 0.55
N TYR A 325 -3.12 -8.82 -0.44
CA TYR A 325 -2.28 -7.65 -0.73
C TYR A 325 -2.27 -6.64 0.41
N GLU A 326 -3.45 -6.25 0.91
CA GLU A 326 -3.54 -5.32 2.04
C GLU A 326 -2.86 -5.89 3.29
N ARG A 327 -3.00 -7.20 3.54
CA ARG A 327 -2.29 -7.87 4.64
C ARG A 327 -0.77 -7.86 4.42
N CYS A 328 -0.31 -8.09 3.20
CA CYS A 328 1.12 -8.03 2.86
C CYS A 328 1.69 -6.65 3.23
N PHE A 329 0.97 -5.56 2.91
CA PHE A 329 1.44 -4.20 3.20
C PHE A 329 1.64 -3.92 4.68
N ILE A 330 0.91 -4.57 5.59
CA ILE A 330 1.16 -4.45 7.04
C ILE A 330 2.66 -4.61 7.32
N ARG A 331 3.29 -5.62 6.71
CA ARG A 331 4.73 -5.90 6.86
C ARG A 331 5.60 -5.20 5.83
N THR A 332 5.11 -5.09 4.59
CA THR A 332 5.95 -4.70 3.45
C THR A 332 5.75 -3.27 2.98
N ASN A 333 5.13 -2.38 3.77
CA ASN A 333 4.80 -1.02 3.33
C ASN A 333 6.02 -0.19 2.89
N GLN A 334 7.20 -0.44 3.46
CA GLN A 334 8.46 0.26 3.09
C GLN A 334 9.13 -0.31 1.82
N TYR A 335 8.52 -1.31 1.16
CA TYR A 335 9.08 -1.98 0.00
C TYR A 335 8.25 -1.66 -1.27
N PRO A 336 8.74 -0.76 -2.15
CA PRO A 336 7.98 -0.26 -3.31
C PRO A 336 7.50 -1.35 -4.27
N ASN A 337 8.26 -2.43 -4.39
CA ASN A 337 7.98 -3.48 -5.37
C ASN A 337 6.62 -4.15 -5.13
N PHE A 338 6.17 -4.27 -3.87
CA PHE A 338 4.85 -4.84 -3.57
C PHE A 338 3.71 -3.89 -3.97
N TRP A 339 3.89 -2.58 -3.75
CA TRP A 339 2.93 -1.56 -4.19
C TRP A 339 2.80 -1.53 -5.71
N ILE A 340 3.93 -1.58 -6.42
CA ILE A 340 3.94 -1.65 -7.89
C ILE A 340 3.30 -2.94 -8.38
N LYS A 341 3.57 -4.08 -7.72
CA LYS A 341 2.97 -5.37 -8.07
C LYS A 341 1.44 -5.32 -7.94
N TYR A 342 0.91 -4.77 -6.84
CA TYR A 342 -0.53 -4.64 -6.63
C TYR A 342 -1.18 -3.63 -7.61
N SER A 343 -0.53 -2.49 -7.83
CA SER A 343 -0.96 -1.50 -8.82
C SER A 343 -1.04 -2.14 -10.22
N ASN A 344 -0.02 -2.90 -10.64
CA ASN A 344 -0.03 -3.64 -11.90
C ASN A 344 -1.14 -4.69 -11.95
N HIS A 345 -1.44 -5.37 -10.83
CA HIS A 345 -2.55 -6.30 -10.76
C HIS A 345 -3.88 -5.60 -11.05
N LYS A 346 -4.14 -4.44 -10.42
CA LYS A 346 -5.34 -3.62 -10.69
C LYS A 346 -5.39 -3.11 -12.13
N LEU A 347 -4.27 -2.66 -12.68
CA LEU A 347 -4.18 -2.25 -14.10
C LEU A 347 -4.55 -3.38 -15.05
N ASN A 348 -4.07 -4.61 -14.80
CA ASN A 348 -4.40 -5.78 -15.62
C ASN A 348 -5.89 -6.14 -15.56
N LEU A 349 -6.60 -5.74 -14.51
CA LEU A 349 -8.06 -5.86 -14.39
C LEU A 349 -8.81 -4.70 -15.05
N GLY A 350 -8.12 -3.66 -15.53
CA GLY A 350 -8.70 -2.44 -16.07
C GLY A 350 -9.10 -1.41 -15.01
N GLU A 351 -8.62 -1.56 -13.78
CA GLU A 351 -8.96 -0.71 -12.63
C GLU A 351 -7.89 0.37 -12.43
N THR A 352 -7.79 1.31 -13.36
CA THR A 352 -6.71 2.32 -13.39
C THR A 352 -6.70 3.25 -12.18
N GLU A 353 -7.86 3.75 -11.75
CA GLU A 353 -7.95 4.63 -10.58
C GLU A 353 -7.51 3.91 -9.30
N ALA A 354 -7.97 2.67 -9.08
CA ALA A 354 -7.51 1.87 -7.94
C ALA A 354 -5.99 1.64 -7.99
N ALA A 355 -5.42 1.45 -9.19
CA ALA A 355 -3.98 1.30 -9.36
C ALA A 355 -3.20 2.56 -8.98
N LYS A 356 -3.73 3.75 -9.25
CA LYS A 356 -3.15 5.05 -8.84
C LYS A 356 -3.27 5.26 -7.34
N ASP A 357 -4.43 4.98 -6.75
CA ASP A 357 -4.67 5.08 -5.31
C ASP A 357 -3.66 4.23 -4.52
N ILE A 358 -3.37 3.02 -4.99
CA ILE A 358 -2.36 2.13 -4.41
C ILE A 358 -0.95 2.77 -4.46
N LEU A 359 -0.58 3.40 -5.58
CA LEU A 359 0.74 4.05 -5.72
C LEU A 359 0.84 5.31 -4.85
N LEU A 360 -0.24 6.08 -4.76
CA LEU A 360 -0.32 7.27 -3.92
C LEU A 360 -0.20 6.87 -2.43
N LYS A 361 -0.98 5.88 -2.00
CA LYS A 361 -0.89 5.28 -0.66
C LYS A 361 0.52 4.78 -0.37
N GLY A 362 1.12 4.01 -1.28
CA GLY A 362 2.50 3.53 -1.14
C GLY A 362 3.54 4.65 -1.05
N SER A 363 3.34 5.76 -1.77
CA SER A 363 4.25 6.92 -1.74
C SER A 363 4.30 7.60 -0.37
N TYR A 364 3.26 7.47 0.44
CA TYR A 364 3.26 7.96 1.82
C TYR A 364 4.18 7.15 2.74
N PHE A 365 4.24 5.82 2.56
CA PHE A 365 5.02 4.91 3.41
C PHE A 365 6.49 4.78 3.00
N ASN A 366 6.86 5.31 1.84
CA ASN A 366 8.20 5.18 1.28
C ASN A 366 8.93 6.52 1.33
N PRO A 367 10.24 6.55 1.65
CA PRO A 367 11.02 7.79 1.64
C PRO A 367 10.92 8.51 0.30
N ILE A 368 10.86 9.84 0.30
CA ILE A 368 10.70 10.64 -0.92
C ILE A 368 11.86 10.42 -1.92
N GLY A 369 13.04 10.06 -1.43
CA GLY A 369 14.18 9.67 -2.28
C GLY A 369 13.91 8.41 -3.14
N ASN A 370 12.91 7.61 -2.79
CA ASN A 370 12.47 6.47 -3.58
C ASN A 370 11.48 6.90 -4.67
N THR A 371 12.03 7.29 -5.82
CA THR A 371 11.29 7.83 -6.96
C THR A 371 10.34 6.81 -7.60
N LYS A 372 10.57 5.50 -7.45
CA LYS A 372 9.90 4.44 -8.21
C LYS A 372 8.37 4.52 -8.21
N LEU A 373 7.76 4.75 -7.05
CA LEU A 373 6.29 4.80 -6.92
C LEU A 373 5.72 6.05 -7.58
N LYS A 374 6.31 7.21 -7.31
CA LYS A 374 5.88 8.48 -7.90
C LYS A 374 6.11 8.51 -9.41
N MET A 375 7.23 7.97 -9.90
CA MET A 375 7.52 7.82 -11.33
C MET A 375 6.45 6.96 -12.02
N ARG A 376 6.10 5.82 -11.41
CA ARG A 376 5.02 4.96 -11.92
C ARG A 376 3.67 5.67 -11.92
N LEU A 377 3.37 6.47 -10.88
CA LEU A 377 2.14 7.27 -10.82
C LEU A 377 2.09 8.30 -11.95
N ILE A 378 3.20 9.01 -12.19
CA ILE A 378 3.34 9.96 -13.29
C ILE A 378 3.11 9.26 -14.65
N ASP A 379 3.67 8.06 -14.85
CA ASP A 379 3.42 7.27 -16.07
C ASP A 379 1.93 7.00 -16.28
N LEU A 380 1.20 6.63 -15.24
CA LEU A 380 -0.24 6.37 -15.32
C LEU A 380 -1.03 7.64 -15.63
N GLU A 381 -0.69 8.78 -15.02
CA GLU A 381 -1.35 10.05 -15.33
C GLU A 381 -1.09 10.50 -16.77
N LEU A 382 0.11 10.23 -17.30
CA LEU A 382 0.43 10.49 -18.71
C LEU A 382 -0.40 9.60 -19.64
N LEU A 383 -0.55 8.31 -19.30
CA LEU A 383 -1.35 7.37 -20.10
C LEU A 383 -2.84 7.75 -20.13
N ASP A 384 -3.38 8.29 -19.04
CA ASP A 384 -4.76 8.77 -18.97
C ASP A 384 -4.94 10.18 -19.57
N GLY A 385 -3.86 10.81 -20.03
CA GLY A 385 -3.90 12.14 -20.66
C GLY A 385 -3.96 13.31 -19.67
N HIS A 386 -3.77 13.08 -18.37
CA HIS A 386 -3.72 14.13 -17.33
C HIS A 386 -2.35 14.82 -17.27
N LEU A 387 -1.94 15.40 -18.40
CA LEU A 387 -0.59 15.97 -18.58
C LEU A 387 -0.23 17.06 -17.55
N LYS A 388 -1.20 17.90 -17.15
CA LYS A 388 -0.99 18.95 -16.15
C LYS A 388 -0.71 18.37 -14.75
N LEU A 389 -1.43 17.31 -14.38
CA LEU A 389 -1.26 16.64 -13.09
C LEU A 389 0.08 15.91 -13.05
N ALA A 390 0.42 15.17 -14.11
CA ALA A 390 1.73 14.55 -14.28
C ALA A 390 2.87 15.57 -14.13
N LYS A 391 2.74 16.74 -14.75
CA LYS A 391 3.71 17.85 -14.62
C LYS A 391 3.82 18.35 -13.18
N SER A 392 2.70 18.51 -12.48
CA SER A 392 2.72 18.96 -11.08
C SER A 392 3.45 17.98 -10.16
N TYR A 393 3.25 16.67 -10.33
CA TYR A 393 3.94 15.64 -9.54
C TYR A 393 5.44 15.61 -9.79
N VAL A 394 5.86 15.77 -11.06
CA VAL A 394 7.29 15.83 -11.37
C VAL A 394 7.94 17.09 -10.80
N LEU A 395 7.27 18.24 -10.87
CA LEU A 395 7.80 19.48 -10.31
C LEU A 395 7.89 19.41 -8.78
N GLU A 396 6.93 18.78 -8.11
CA GLU A 396 7.00 18.49 -6.67
C GLU A 396 8.24 17.64 -6.34
N LEU A 397 8.49 16.57 -7.12
CA LEU A 397 9.68 15.74 -6.95
C LEU A 397 10.96 16.56 -7.13
N ILE A 398 11.05 17.41 -8.16
CA ILE A 398 12.23 18.24 -8.40
C ILE A 398 12.47 19.22 -7.25
N ASN A 399 11.42 19.77 -6.65
CA ASN A 399 11.57 20.67 -5.50
C ASN A 399 12.17 19.95 -4.28
N VAL A 400 11.86 18.66 -4.09
CA VAL A 400 12.39 17.88 -2.96
C VAL A 400 13.76 17.26 -3.25
N ILE A 401 13.98 16.76 -4.47
CA ILE A 401 15.22 16.09 -4.91
C ILE A 401 15.74 16.70 -6.23
N PRO A 402 16.23 17.96 -6.20
CA PRO A 402 16.53 18.75 -7.41
C PRO A 402 17.66 18.19 -8.28
N ASN A 403 18.56 17.40 -7.70
CA ASN A 403 19.73 16.83 -8.37
C ASN A 403 19.58 15.34 -8.68
N ASN A 404 18.35 14.84 -8.81
CA ASN A 404 18.08 13.49 -9.28
C ASN A 404 17.90 13.47 -10.81
N LEU A 405 18.83 12.80 -11.51
CA LEU A 405 18.79 12.69 -12.98
C LEU A 405 17.51 12.03 -13.49
N GLU A 406 17.06 10.94 -12.86
CA GLU A 406 15.88 10.19 -13.31
C GLU A 406 14.62 11.06 -13.28
N VAL A 407 14.43 11.82 -12.21
CA VAL A 407 13.32 12.77 -12.07
C VAL A 407 13.41 13.87 -13.12
N PHE A 408 14.60 14.41 -13.36
CA PHE A 408 14.78 15.46 -14.36
C PHE A 408 14.53 14.96 -15.78
N LEU A 409 14.96 13.74 -16.12
CA LEU A 409 14.63 13.07 -17.38
C LEU A 409 13.11 12.92 -17.53
N LYS A 410 12.40 12.59 -16.44
CA LYS A 410 10.93 12.52 -16.46
C LYS A 410 10.30 13.88 -16.71
N LEU A 411 10.85 14.97 -16.17
CA LEU A 411 10.37 16.31 -16.49
C LEU A 411 10.50 16.60 -17.97
N LEU A 412 11.63 16.26 -18.58
CA LEU A 412 11.85 16.45 -20.01
C LEU A 412 10.83 15.66 -20.85
N GLU A 413 10.52 14.42 -20.46
CA GLU A 413 9.46 13.62 -21.10
C GLU A 413 8.09 14.30 -21.00
N VAL A 414 7.71 14.75 -19.79
CA VAL A 414 6.44 15.45 -19.57
C VAL A 414 6.37 16.76 -20.34
N GLU A 415 7.42 17.58 -20.31
CA GLU A 415 7.48 18.86 -21.03
C GLU A 415 7.32 18.64 -22.53
N LYS A 416 7.94 17.59 -23.09
CA LYS A 416 7.76 17.22 -24.49
C LYS A 416 6.31 16.86 -24.82
N LEU A 417 5.65 16.09 -23.94
CA LEU A 417 4.25 15.70 -24.14
C LEU A 417 3.27 16.85 -23.94
N THR A 418 3.61 17.82 -23.09
CA THR A 418 2.78 19.01 -22.80
C THR A 418 3.00 20.19 -23.75
N GLY A 419 4.10 20.22 -24.49
CA GLY A 419 4.56 21.40 -25.21
C GLY A 419 4.06 21.52 -26.66
N ASP A 420 3.70 22.74 -27.05
CA ASP A 420 3.48 23.16 -28.45
C ASP A 420 4.81 23.28 -29.23
N ILE A 421 4.78 23.54 -30.55
CA ILE A 421 5.96 23.64 -31.45
C ILE A 421 7.08 24.59 -30.94
N SER A 422 6.76 25.58 -30.09
CA SER A 422 7.75 26.46 -29.41
C SER A 422 8.56 25.76 -28.30
N ALA A 423 8.19 24.52 -27.95
CA ALA A 423 8.81 23.69 -26.93
C ALA A 423 10.30 23.44 -27.18
N GLY A 424 10.76 23.30 -28.43
CA GLY A 424 12.18 23.04 -28.71
C GLY A 424 13.13 24.08 -28.12
N THR A 425 12.77 25.36 -28.18
CA THR A 425 13.59 26.45 -27.60
C THR A 425 13.50 26.47 -26.08
N ASN A 426 12.32 26.23 -25.50
CA ASN A 426 12.13 26.17 -24.05
C ASN A 426 12.78 24.93 -23.43
N PHE A 427 12.81 23.83 -24.17
CA PHE A 427 13.44 22.56 -23.81
C PHE A 427 14.96 22.71 -23.69
N LEU A 428 15.61 23.30 -24.70
CA LEU A 428 17.04 23.61 -24.66
C LEU A 428 17.37 24.62 -23.54
N LYS A 429 16.51 25.61 -23.29
CA LYS A 429 16.67 26.55 -22.17
C LYS A 429 16.61 25.84 -20.82
N LEU A 430 15.66 24.93 -20.62
CA LEU A 430 15.52 24.15 -19.38
C LEU A 430 16.77 23.29 -19.12
N ILE A 431 17.28 22.61 -20.14
CA ILE A 431 18.53 21.84 -20.05
C ILE A 431 19.73 22.76 -19.79
N SER A 432 19.81 23.90 -20.48
CA SER A 432 20.88 24.90 -20.27
C SER A 432 20.91 25.38 -18.82
N TRP A 433 19.74 25.70 -18.27
CA TRP A 433 19.58 26.09 -16.88
C TRP A 433 20.10 24.99 -15.96
N LYS A 434 19.65 23.74 -16.15
CA LYS A 434 20.06 22.64 -15.25
C LYS A 434 21.54 22.33 -15.32
N LEU A 435 22.13 22.33 -16.52
CA LEU A 435 23.58 22.14 -16.70
C LEU A 435 24.40 23.27 -16.05
N SER A 436 23.86 24.49 -16.01
CA SER A 436 24.51 25.62 -15.34
C SER A 436 24.37 25.53 -13.82
N ASP A 437 23.21 25.10 -13.32
CA ASP A 437 22.89 24.89 -11.90
C ASP A 437 23.83 23.86 -11.24
N VAL A 438 24.10 22.75 -11.93
CA VAL A 438 24.95 21.67 -11.41
C VAL A 438 26.44 21.85 -11.72
N LYS A 439 26.83 22.92 -12.44
CA LYS A 439 28.22 23.12 -12.86
C LYS A 439 29.15 23.33 -11.66
N GLY A 440 30.26 22.60 -11.62
CA GLY A 440 31.22 22.62 -10.52
C GLY A 440 30.79 21.85 -9.29
N THR A 441 29.61 21.23 -9.29
CA THR A 441 29.11 20.37 -8.21
C THR A 441 29.44 18.90 -8.46
N GLU A 442 29.28 18.05 -7.45
CA GLU A 442 29.42 16.59 -7.59
C GLU A 442 28.45 15.97 -8.62
N TYR A 443 27.35 16.65 -8.93
CA TYR A 443 26.31 16.18 -9.86
C TYR A 443 26.62 16.49 -11.32
N GLU A 444 27.63 17.33 -11.61
CA GLU A 444 27.94 17.80 -12.97
C GLU A 444 28.13 16.62 -13.95
N GLY A 445 28.93 15.63 -13.55
CA GLY A 445 29.22 14.47 -14.39
C GLY A 445 27.99 13.59 -14.67
N GLN A 446 27.03 13.53 -13.74
CA GLN A 446 25.78 12.79 -13.92
C GLN A 446 24.85 13.51 -14.90
N PHE A 447 24.68 14.82 -14.76
CA PHE A 447 23.80 15.62 -15.62
C PHE A 447 24.35 15.89 -17.01
N ASP A 448 25.64 15.67 -17.24
CA ASP A 448 26.18 15.63 -18.60
C ASP A 448 25.54 14.53 -19.48
N TYR A 449 24.88 13.53 -18.88
CA TYR A 449 24.05 12.57 -19.62
C TYR A 449 22.97 13.25 -20.47
N LEU A 450 22.50 14.45 -20.10
CA LEU A 450 21.51 15.21 -20.86
C LEU A 450 21.94 15.52 -22.29
N PHE A 451 23.25 15.58 -22.57
CA PHE A 451 23.75 15.72 -23.95
C PHE A 451 23.43 14.50 -24.81
N VAL A 452 23.50 13.30 -24.24
CA VAL A 452 23.11 12.06 -24.92
C VAL A 452 21.60 12.00 -25.04
N GLU A 453 20.88 12.32 -23.96
CA GLU A 453 19.41 12.31 -23.96
C GLU A 453 18.84 13.26 -25.02
N LEU A 454 19.45 14.42 -25.26
CA LEU A 454 19.03 15.35 -26.32
C LEU A 454 18.89 14.70 -27.69
N LEU A 455 19.70 13.69 -27.99
CA LEU A 455 19.66 12.97 -29.26
C LEU A 455 18.45 12.03 -29.38
N SER A 456 17.84 11.61 -28.26
CA SER A 456 16.63 10.77 -28.26
C SER A 456 15.40 11.53 -28.78
N TYR A 457 15.45 12.86 -28.79
CA TYR A 457 14.34 13.73 -29.19
C TYR A 457 14.40 14.11 -30.67
N THR A 458 13.50 13.52 -31.46
CA THR A 458 13.43 13.69 -32.93
C THR A 458 12.98 15.08 -33.39
N ASN A 459 12.28 15.85 -32.55
CA ASN A 459 11.59 17.07 -32.97
C ASN A 459 12.44 18.35 -32.77
N LEU A 460 13.72 18.20 -32.41
CA LEU A 460 14.63 19.33 -32.21
C LEU A 460 15.25 19.77 -33.53
N ASN A 461 15.32 21.08 -33.77
CA ASN A 461 15.99 21.64 -34.94
C ASN A 461 17.50 21.37 -34.84
N LEU A 462 18.06 20.68 -35.85
CA LEU A 462 19.47 20.30 -35.90
C LEU A 462 20.43 21.49 -35.83
N GLU A 463 20.08 22.65 -36.40
CA GLU A 463 20.92 23.85 -36.31
C GLU A 463 20.94 24.45 -34.90
N GLN A 464 19.79 24.45 -34.21
CA GLN A 464 19.72 24.89 -32.82
C GLN A 464 20.50 23.96 -31.91
N LEU A 465 20.39 22.65 -32.17
CA LEU A 465 21.12 21.62 -31.42
C LEU A 465 22.63 21.72 -31.66
N GLU A 466 23.08 21.95 -32.90
CA GLU A 466 24.51 22.19 -33.19
C GLU A 466 25.04 23.45 -32.50
N LYS A 467 24.28 24.55 -32.50
CA LYS A 467 24.64 25.77 -31.75
C LYS A 467 24.77 25.49 -30.25
N PHE A 468 23.85 24.69 -29.69
CA PHE A 468 23.87 24.28 -28.28
C PHE A 468 25.08 23.38 -27.96
N PHE A 469 25.41 22.40 -28.80
CA PHE A 469 26.62 21.59 -28.61
C PHE A 469 27.88 22.46 -28.66
N ASN A 470 27.96 23.37 -29.62
CA ASN A 470 29.13 24.23 -29.80
C ASN A 470 29.35 25.21 -28.63
N SER A 471 28.28 25.70 -27.98
CA SER A 471 28.41 26.59 -26.82
C SER A 471 29.06 25.91 -25.61
N HIS A 472 28.91 24.58 -25.48
CA HIS A 472 29.48 23.79 -24.38
C HIS A 472 30.79 23.08 -24.74
N LYS A 473 31.22 23.13 -26.01
CA LYS A 473 32.39 22.39 -26.52
C LYS A 473 33.68 22.69 -25.77
N LYS A 474 33.97 23.97 -25.52
CA LYS A 474 35.22 24.41 -24.86
C LYS A 474 35.34 23.84 -23.44
N ASP A 475 34.22 23.68 -22.74
CA ASP A 475 34.19 23.24 -21.35
C ASP A 475 34.12 21.71 -21.23
N LYS A 476 33.39 21.04 -22.14
CA LYS A 476 33.01 19.63 -21.97
C LYS A 476 33.76 18.61 -22.83
N LEU A 477 34.28 18.98 -24.01
CA LEU A 477 34.81 18.03 -25.02
C LEU A 477 35.89 17.04 -24.51
N ASN A 478 36.72 17.48 -23.56
CA ASN A 478 37.80 16.66 -23.01
C ASN A 478 37.61 16.31 -21.52
N ARG A 479 36.48 16.74 -20.93
CA ARG A 479 36.16 16.55 -19.51
C ARG A 479 35.00 15.59 -19.30
N SER A 480 34.04 15.56 -20.22
CA SER A 480 32.79 14.83 -20.07
C SER A 480 32.63 13.74 -21.13
N TYR A 481 32.64 12.49 -20.68
CA TYR A 481 32.44 11.35 -21.56
C TYR A 481 31.10 11.41 -22.31
N TYR A 482 30.02 11.81 -21.61
CA TYR A 482 28.68 11.89 -22.19
C TYR A 482 28.57 12.97 -23.26
N TYR A 483 29.14 14.15 -23.02
CA TYR A 483 29.18 15.20 -24.02
C TYR A 483 29.96 14.76 -25.26
N THR A 484 31.18 14.22 -25.08
CA THR A 484 32.03 13.78 -26.20
C THR A 484 31.35 12.70 -27.02
N LYS A 485 30.71 11.73 -26.36
CA LYS A 485 29.89 10.72 -27.03
C LYS A 485 28.77 11.37 -27.85
N ALA A 486 28.02 12.29 -27.25
CA ALA A 486 26.88 12.92 -27.88
C ALA A 486 27.25 13.77 -29.11
N ILE A 487 28.31 14.59 -29.05
CA ILE A 487 28.72 15.41 -30.20
C ILE A 487 29.23 14.56 -31.37
N LEU A 488 29.94 13.46 -31.09
CA LEU A 488 30.36 12.51 -32.12
C LEU A 488 29.14 11.82 -32.76
N GLN A 489 28.20 11.32 -31.94
CA GLN A 489 26.96 10.72 -32.42
C GLN A 489 26.11 11.71 -33.23
N PHE A 490 26.05 12.98 -32.82
CA PHE A 490 25.35 14.04 -33.53
C PHE A 490 25.88 14.22 -34.95
N TYR A 491 27.20 14.40 -35.13
CA TYR A 491 27.77 14.56 -36.47
C TYR A 491 27.75 13.28 -37.29
N THR A 492 27.84 12.11 -36.65
CA THR A 492 27.83 10.80 -37.34
C THR A 492 26.45 10.44 -37.86
N PHE A 493 25.42 10.51 -37.01
CA PHE A 493 24.09 9.94 -37.31
C PHE A 493 23.04 10.98 -37.68
N TYR A 494 23.09 12.18 -37.09
CA TYR A 494 22.04 13.18 -37.23
C TYR A 494 22.37 14.20 -38.33
N LYS A 495 23.53 14.85 -38.23
CA LYS A 495 23.96 15.85 -39.22
C LYS A 495 24.68 15.24 -40.43
N GLN A 496 25.30 14.07 -40.24
CA GLN A 496 26.03 13.32 -41.28
C GLN A 496 27.11 14.18 -41.98
N ASP A 497 27.87 14.95 -41.19
CA ASP A 497 28.92 15.86 -41.66
C ASP A 497 30.30 15.32 -41.26
N ASN A 498 30.91 14.56 -42.17
CA ASN A 498 32.21 13.91 -41.95
C ASN A 498 33.35 14.93 -41.73
N GLY A 499 33.28 16.11 -42.36
CA GLY A 499 34.30 17.14 -42.20
C GLY A 499 34.31 17.70 -40.78
N LYS A 500 33.12 18.02 -40.25
CA LYS A 500 32.98 18.47 -38.86
C LYS A 500 33.25 17.36 -37.85
N LEU A 501 32.89 16.12 -38.17
CA LEU A 501 33.22 14.96 -37.33
C LEU A 501 34.74 14.85 -37.12
N GLN A 502 35.50 14.81 -38.22
CA GLN A 502 36.97 14.74 -38.16
C GLN A 502 37.58 15.94 -37.42
N ALA A 503 37.03 17.15 -37.62
CA ALA A 503 37.47 18.34 -36.91
C ALA A 503 37.21 18.27 -35.39
N VAL A 504 36.12 17.61 -34.95
CA VAL A 504 35.85 17.36 -33.53
C VAL A 504 36.79 16.28 -32.98
N GLU A 505 36.99 15.19 -33.72
CA GLU A 505 37.91 14.09 -33.35
C GLU A 505 39.35 14.58 -33.14
N ALA A 506 39.83 15.48 -34.01
CA ALA A 506 41.15 16.09 -33.89
C ALA A 506 41.30 16.93 -32.60
N GLN A 507 40.21 17.49 -32.06
CA GLN A 507 40.23 18.35 -30.86
C GLN A 507 40.11 17.56 -29.55
N ILE A 508 39.88 16.24 -29.61
CA ILE A 508 39.80 15.39 -28.43
C ILE A 508 41.23 15.03 -27.99
N THR A 509 41.73 15.66 -26.94
CA THR A 509 43.07 15.40 -26.38
C THR A 509 43.06 14.38 -25.24
N ASN A 510 41.88 14.05 -24.69
CA ASN A 510 41.76 13.08 -23.62
C ASN A 510 41.99 11.65 -24.14
N ALA A 511 43.13 11.05 -23.77
CA ALA A 511 43.56 9.72 -24.23
C ALA A 511 42.55 8.60 -23.92
N ILE A 512 41.85 8.66 -22.79
CA ILE A 512 40.81 7.66 -22.43
C ILE A 512 39.65 7.75 -23.42
N PHE A 513 39.26 8.97 -23.80
CA PHE A 513 38.16 9.19 -24.73
C PHE A 513 38.57 8.76 -26.15
N ARG A 514 39.77 9.15 -26.61
CA ARG A 514 40.29 8.69 -27.92
C ARG A 514 40.28 7.17 -28.04
N LYS A 515 40.76 6.47 -27.01
CA LYS A 515 40.73 5.00 -26.94
C LYS A 515 39.31 4.45 -26.94
N LYS A 516 38.40 4.99 -26.12
CA LYS A 516 37.01 4.50 -26.03
C LYS A 516 36.21 4.71 -27.32
N PHE A 517 36.50 5.76 -28.07
CA PHE A 517 35.79 6.10 -29.31
C PHE A 517 36.54 5.66 -30.56
N ASN A 518 37.64 4.90 -30.44
CA ASN A 518 38.49 4.42 -31.54
C ASN A 518 38.97 5.54 -32.49
N ILE A 519 39.30 6.71 -31.92
CA ILE A 519 39.85 7.83 -32.68
C ILE A 519 41.34 7.56 -32.90
N ARG A 520 41.76 7.47 -34.16
CA ARG A 520 43.18 7.25 -34.51
C ARG A 520 44.03 8.43 -34.04
N ASP A 521 45.16 8.16 -33.40
CA ASP A 521 46.15 9.20 -33.13
C ASP A 521 46.78 9.63 -34.44
N THR A 522 46.68 10.92 -34.77
CA THR A 522 47.23 11.45 -36.02
C THR A 522 48.74 11.67 -35.97
N ASP A 523 49.39 11.44 -34.82
CA ASP A 523 50.82 11.64 -34.64
C ASP A 523 51.44 10.46 -33.90
N ASN A 524 51.77 9.38 -34.63
CA ASN A 524 52.82 8.41 -34.26
C ASN A 524 53.13 7.35 -35.35
N ASP A 525 52.68 7.55 -36.61
CA ASP A 525 53.04 6.66 -37.73
C ASP A 525 54.23 7.17 -38.57
N ASP A 526 54.99 8.15 -38.06
CA ASP A 526 56.29 8.52 -38.62
C ASP A 526 57.40 8.18 -37.62
N PHE A 527 58.21 7.18 -37.98
CA PHE A 527 59.48 6.68 -37.40
C PHE A 527 59.46 5.25 -36.83
N PHE A 528 59.50 4.28 -37.75
CA PHE A 528 60.50 3.21 -37.66
C PHE A 528 61.21 3.08 -39.01
N PRO A 529 62.50 3.42 -39.13
CA PRO A 529 63.27 3.11 -40.31
C PRO A 529 63.80 1.66 -40.24
N ILE A 530 63.43 0.91 -41.29
CA ILE A 530 64.00 -0.34 -41.83
C ILE A 530 63.79 -1.61 -41.00
#